data_AF-A0A3B5KX42-F1
#
_entry.id   AF-A0A3B5KX42-F1
#
_cell.length_a   1.000
_cell.length_b   1.000
_cell.length_c   1.000
_cell.angle_alpha   90.00
_cell.angle_beta   90.00
_cell.angle_gamma   90.00
#
_symmetry.space_group_name_H-M   'P 1'
#
loop_
_entity.id
_entity.type
_entity.pdbx_description
1 polymer ?
#
loop_
_entity_poly.entity_id
_entity_poly.type
_entity_poly.pdbx_seq_one_letter_code
_entity_poly.pdbx_strand_id
1 'polypeptide(L)'
;MIIMSAWFFPAPSPEDEAPDAGTAYIIPKKEISMVPDMGKWKRSQAYADYMGFILTLNEGVKGKKLTCEYEVSETVEKLLGLLGTLDRWINETPPVDQPSRFGNKAYRTWFSKLEQEAEALVAAVLPAEKAAAAPEIAVYLKEAVGNPTRIDYGTGHEAAFAAFLCCLCKVGALRISDQLAIVFKVFNRYLQVMRKLQQTYRMEPAGSQGVWGLDDFQFLPFIWGSSQFVDHPTLEPRHFIDERVVNEQHQDYIFLDCIRFINEVRKSRRPVHQNRSNPTPTTHIYSYRTRIINSVSRF
;
A
#
# COMPACT_ATOMS: atom_id res chain seq x y z
N MET A 1 12.17 -22.45 16.17
CA MET A 1 12.75 -22.58 14.82
C MET A 1 11.77 -23.38 13.98
N ILE A 2 10.71 -22.71 13.52
CA ILE A 2 9.70 -23.30 12.63
C ILE A 2 10.01 -22.74 11.26
N ILE A 3 10.51 -23.60 10.40
CA ILE A 3 10.78 -23.34 8.99
C ILE A 3 9.41 -23.11 8.34
N MET A 4 9.03 -21.85 8.08
CA MET A 4 7.80 -21.53 7.34
C MET A 4 8.09 -21.66 5.84
N SER A 5 8.04 -22.91 5.37
CA SER A 5 7.85 -23.30 3.98
C SER A 5 6.41 -23.00 3.54
N ALA A 6 6.06 -21.73 3.33
CA ALA A 6 4.72 -21.31 2.92
C ALA A 6 4.71 -20.71 1.49
N TRP A 7 5.35 -21.41 0.55
CA TRP A 7 4.89 -21.55 -0.83
C TRP A 7 4.94 -23.02 -1.19
N PHE A 8 3.98 -23.80 -0.70
CA PHE A 8 3.52 -24.93 -1.48
C PHE A 8 2.33 -24.43 -2.30
N PHE A 9 2.62 -23.76 -3.40
CA PHE A 9 2.03 -24.28 -4.62
C PHE A 9 2.86 -25.52 -4.93
N PRO A 10 2.32 -26.74 -4.91
CA PRO A 10 3.06 -27.84 -5.51
C PRO A 10 3.48 -27.39 -6.92
N ALA A 11 4.74 -27.67 -7.30
CA ALA A 11 5.14 -27.53 -8.69
C ALA A 11 4.06 -28.25 -9.53
N PRO A 12 3.51 -27.63 -10.59
CA PRO A 12 2.43 -28.25 -11.34
C PRO A 12 2.93 -29.60 -11.83
N SER A 13 2.34 -30.66 -11.29
CA SER A 13 2.55 -31.99 -11.82
C SER A 13 1.86 -32.05 -13.20
N PRO A 14 2.28 -32.91 -14.13
CA PRO A 14 1.57 -33.07 -15.41
C PRO A 14 0.09 -33.48 -15.24
N GLU A 15 -0.33 -33.82 -14.03
CA GLU A 15 -1.71 -34.13 -13.62
C GLU A 15 -2.49 -32.91 -13.08
N ASP A 16 -1.83 -31.76 -12.85
CA ASP A 16 -2.45 -30.49 -12.42
C ASP A 16 -3.02 -29.65 -13.60
N GLU A 17 -2.92 -30.14 -14.84
CA GLU A 17 -3.76 -29.68 -15.96
C GLU A 17 -5.19 -30.25 -15.82
N ALA A 18 -5.77 -30.14 -14.63
CA ALA A 18 -7.20 -30.31 -14.48
C ALA A 18 -7.88 -29.11 -15.15
N PRO A 19 -8.91 -29.32 -15.99
CA PRO A 19 -9.66 -28.21 -16.58
C PRO A 19 -10.21 -27.36 -15.44
N ASP A 20 -10.03 -26.03 -15.53
CA ASP A 20 -10.50 -24.99 -14.61
C ASP A 20 -11.97 -25.24 -14.25
N ALA A 21 -12.19 -26.03 -13.18
CA ALA A 21 -13.51 -26.46 -12.76
C ALA A 21 -14.15 -25.30 -12.00
N GLY A 22 -14.63 -24.30 -12.75
CA GLY A 22 -15.73 -23.42 -12.39
C GLY A 22 -15.67 -22.80 -11.00
N THR A 23 -14.58 -22.10 -10.65
CA THR A 23 -14.67 -21.17 -9.52
C THR A 23 -15.44 -19.94 -10.02
N ALA A 24 -16.73 -19.88 -9.73
CA ALA A 24 -17.54 -18.71 -10.05
C ALA A 24 -17.00 -17.50 -9.28
N TYR A 25 -16.58 -16.46 -9.98
CA TYR A 25 -16.23 -15.17 -9.38
C TYR A 25 -17.47 -14.53 -8.77
N ILE A 26 -17.33 -13.94 -7.59
CA ILE A 26 -18.41 -13.34 -6.81
C ILE A 26 -18.04 -11.91 -6.47
N ILE A 27 -19.00 -10.99 -6.63
CA ILE A 27 -18.80 -9.60 -6.19
C ILE A 27 -18.60 -9.56 -4.67
N PRO A 28 -17.43 -9.09 -4.17
CA PRO A 28 -17.14 -9.05 -2.74
C PRO A 28 -18.15 -8.19 -2.00
N LYS A 29 -18.53 -8.64 -0.79
CA LYS A 29 -19.45 -7.93 0.10
C LYS A 29 -18.89 -7.85 1.51
N LYS A 30 -19.37 -6.87 2.27
CA LYS A 30 -18.95 -6.67 3.66
C LYS A 30 -19.46 -7.81 4.54
N GLU A 31 -18.52 -8.52 5.17
CA GLU A 31 -18.79 -9.65 6.07
C GLU A 31 -18.42 -9.37 7.54
N ILE A 32 -17.83 -8.19 7.82
CA ILE A 32 -17.47 -7.73 9.16
C ILE A 32 -18.32 -6.50 9.49
N SER A 33 -19.34 -6.69 10.30
CA SER A 33 -20.31 -5.65 10.69
C SER A 33 -20.27 -5.34 12.19
N MET A 34 -19.91 -6.33 13.01
CA MET A 34 -19.85 -6.22 14.46
C MET A 34 -18.57 -6.86 15.03
N VAL A 35 -18.22 -6.51 16.26
CA VAL A 35 -17.00 -7.00 16.94
C VAL A 35 -16.87 -8.53 16.92
N PRO A 36 -17.92 -9.34 17.16
CA PRO A 36 -17.84 -10.80 17.05
C PRO A 36 -17.41 -11.33 15.67
N ASP A 37 -17.72 -10.62 14.58
CA ASP A 37 -17.34 -11.03 13.22
C ASP A 37 -15.82 -11.06 13.03
N MET A 38 -15.06 -10.36 13.89
CA MET A 38 -13.60 -10.42 13.89
C MET A 38 -13.08 -11.84 14.15
N GLY A 39 -13.82 -12.65 14.92
CA GLY A 39 -13.49 -14.05 15.11
C GLY A 39 -13.65 -14.87 13.82
N LYS A 40 -14.71 -14.61 13.05
CA LYS A 40 -14.95 -15.22 11.73
C LYS A 40 -13.85 -14.80 10.75
N TRP A 41 -13.52 -13.51 10.70
CA TRP A 41 -12.44 -12.97 9.86
C TRP A 41 -11.10 -13.67 10.12
N LYS A 42 -10.63 -13.71 11.38
CA LYS A 42 -9.34 -14.32 11.73
C LYS A 42 -9.23 -15.81 11.39
N ARG A 43 -10.34 -16.53 11.25
CA ARG A 43 -10.39 -17.96 10.86
C ARG A 43 -10.71 -18.17 9.38
N SER A 44 -10.92 -17.10 8.62
CA SER A 44 -11.31 -17.18 7.22
C SER A 44 -10.13 -17.48 6.30
N GLN A 45 -10.42 -18.09 5.14
CA GLN A 45 -9.42 -18.29 4.09
C GLN A 45 -8.83 -16.96 3.60
N ALA A 46 -9.66 -15.91 3.49
CA ALA A 46 -9.21 -14.59 3.08
C ALA A 46 -8.15 -14.00 4.02
N TYR A 47 -8.27 -14.21 5.33
CA TYR A 47 -7.25 -13.79 6.29
C TYR A 47 -5.95 -14.60 6.13
N ALA A 48 -6.05 -15.92 5.98
CA ALA A 48 -4.89 -16.78 5.78
C ALA A 48 -4.12 -16.41 4.50
N ASP A 49 -4.84 -16.23 3.39
CA ASP A 49 -4.27 -15.83 2.10
C ASP A 49 -3.64 -14.44 2.17
N TYR A 50 -4.34 -13.47 2.78
CA TYR A 50 -3.83 -12.11 2.93
C TYR A 50 -2.55 -12.08 3.77
N MET A 51 -2.54 -12.73 4.93
CA MET A 51 -1.35 -12.78 5.77
C MET A 51 -0.19 -13.52 5.10
N GLY A 52 -0.45 -14.63 4.42
CA GLY A 52 0.54 -15.36 3.64
C GLY A 52 1.17 -14.51 2.55
N PHE A 53 0.35 -13.74 1.82
CA PHE A 53 0.81 -12.79 0.81
C PHE A 53 1.73 -11.71 1.41
N ILE A 54 1.31 -11.04 2.50
CA ILE A 54 2.13 -9.99 3.14
C ILE A 54 3.48 -10.54 3.61
N LEU A 55 3.48 -11.69 4.29
CA LEU A 55 4.69 -12.30 4.84
C LEU A 55 5.64 -12.80 3.74
N THR A 56 5.09 -13.28 2.63
CA THR A 56 5.91 -13.67 1.49
C THR A 56 6.66 -12.49 0.92
N LEU A 57 5.92 -11.43 0.59
CA LEU A 57 6.53 -10.25 -0.01
C LEU A 57 7.57 -9.67 0.94
N ASN A 58 7.31 -9.73 2.25
CA ASN A 58 8.26 -9.34 3.28
C ASN A 58 9.57 -10.14 3.23
N GLU A 59 9.52 -11.46 3.11
CA GLU A 59 10.73 -12.28 2.94
C GLU A 59 11.41 -12.04 1.59
N GLY A 60 10.62 -11.84 0.53
CA GLY A 60 11.11 -11.54 -0.81
C GLY A 60 12.01 -10.30 -0.84
N VAL A 61 11.59 -9.21 -0.20
CA VAL A 61 12.33 -7.93 -0.18
C VAL A 61 13.47 -7.85 0.85
N LYS A 62 13.64 -8.89 1.66
CA LYS A 62 14.59 -8.91 2.76
C LYS A 62 16.02 -8.63 2.30
N GLY A 63 16.66 -7.66 2.96
CA GLY A 63 18.04 -7.22 2.69
C GLY A 63 18.28 -6.62 1.30
N LYS A 64 17.22 -6.28 0.54
CA LYS A 64 17.32 -5.79 -0.84
C LYS A 64 16.95 -4.32 -0.94
N LYS A 65 17.73 -3.57 -1.73
CA LYS A 65 17.44 -2.18 -2.10
C LYS A 65 16.35 -2.14 -3.18
N LEU A 66 15.60 -1.04 -3.23
CA LEU A 66 14.70 -0.72 -4.34
C LEU A 66 15.40 -0.74 -5.71
N THR A 67 16.69 -0.44 -5.73
CA THR A 67 17.54 -0.35 -6.92
C THR A 67 18.20 -1.68 -7.32
N CYS A 68 17.93 -2.79 -6.61
CA CYS A 68 18.46 -4.08 -7.02
C CYS A 68 17.86 -4.55 -8.36
N GLU A 69 18.54 -5.49 -9.02
CA GLU A 69 18.01 -6.09 -10.25
C GLU A 69 16.89 -7.07 -9.94
N TYR A 70 15.78 -6.95 -10.66
CA TYR A 70 14.66 -7.87 -10.64
C TYR A 70 13.90 -7.80 -11.96
N GLU A 71 13.24 -8.90 -12.31
CA GLU A 71 12.44 -8.99 -13.53
C GLU A 71 11.17 -8.13 -13.43
N VAL A 72 10.74 -7.62 -14.57
CA VAL A 72 9.52 -6.81 -14.71
C VAL A 72 8.69 -7.46 -15.80
N SER A 73 7.65 -8.18 -15.40
CA SER A 73 6.75 -8.83 -16.35
C SER A 73 5.81 -7.82 -17.04
N GLU A 74 5.19 -8.27 -18.13
CA GLU A 74 4.15 -7.51 -18.83
C GLU A 74 2.98 -7.13 -17.89
N THR A 75 2.57 -8.03 -16.98
CA THR A 75 1.53 -7.75 -15.98
C THR A 75 1.94 -6.60 -15.06
N VAL A 76 3.21 -6.56 -14.62
CA VAL A 76 3.74 -5.46 -13.83
C VAL A 76 3.73 -4.15 -14.61
N GLU A 77 4.12 -4.16 -15.89
CA GLU A 77 4.06 -2.96 -16.73
C GLU A 77 2.62 -2.45 -16.93
N LYS A 78 1.67 -3.35 -17.15
CA LYS A 78 0.23 -3.01 -17.23
C LYS A 78 -0.28 -2.40 -15.92
N LEU A 79 0.14 -2.92 -14.76
CA LEU A 79 -0.18 -2.35 -13.45
C LEU A 79 0.40 -0.93 -13.29
N LEU A 80 1.61 -0.69 -13.76
CA LEU A 80 2.20 0.65 -13.77
C LEU A 80 1.44 1.59 -14.71
N GLY A 81 0.96 1.11 -15.85
CA GLY A 81 0.08 1.85 -16.76
C GLY A 81 -1.27 2.20 -16.11
N LEU A 82 -1.87 1.26 -15.36
CA LEU A 82 -3.08 1.48 -14.57
C LEU A 82 -2.85 2.59 -13.53
N LEU A 83 -1.77 2.51 -12.76
CA LEU A 83 -1.39 3.55 -11.77
C LEU A 83 -1.05 4.89 -12.42
N GLY A 84 -0.46 4.87 -13.62
CA GLY A 84 -0.23 6.06 -14.45
C GLY A 84 -1.54 6.74 -14.87
N THR A 85 -2.58 5.95 -15.19
CA THR A 85 -3.90 6.46 -15.51
C THR A 85 -4.57 7.13 -14.31
N LEU A 86 -4.53 6.48 -13.14
CA LEU A 86 -5.03 7.05 -11.88
C LEU A 86 -4.36 8.40 -11.57
N ASP A 87 -3.03 8.48 -11.71
CA ASP A 87 -2.25 9.70 -11.50
C ASP A 87 -2.57 10.81 -12.51
N ARG A 88 -2.73 10.45 -13.79
CA ARG A 88 -3.15 11.41 -14.83
C ARG A 88 -4.50 12.01 -14.50
N TRP A 89 -5.47 11.22 -14.04
CA TRP A 89 -6.78 11.74 -13.66
C TRP A 89 -6.72 12.75 -12.51
N ILE A 90 -5.71 12.69 -11.64
CA ILE A 90 -5.50 13.72 -10.60
C ILE A 90 -5.20 15.06 -11.25
N ASN A 91 -4.33 15.09 -12.27
CA ASN A 91 -4.00 16.30 -13.01
C ASN A 91 -5.21 16.87 -13.77
N GLU A 92 -6.04 15.98 -14.33
CA GLU A 92 -7.25 16.34 -15.07
C GLU A 92 -8.42 16.74 -14.16
N THR A 93 -8.28 16.57 -12.85
CA THR A 93 -9.35 16.84 -11.87
C THR A 93 -8.80 17.77 -10.78
N PRO A 94 -8.46 19.03 -11.12
CA PRO A 94 -7.84 19.95 -10.18
C PRO A 94 -8.75 20.25 -8.98
N PRO A 95 -8.18 20.59 -7.80
CA PRO A 95 -8.94 21.00 -6.64
C PRO A 95 -9.87 22.18 -6.94
N VAL A 96 -11.10 22.12 -6.44
CA VAL A 96 -12.06 23.22 -6.57
C VAL A 96 -11.97 24.16 -5.39
N ASP A 97 -12.29 25.44 -5.61
CA ASP A 97 -12.46 26.36 -4.50
C ASP A 97 -13.69 25.95 -3.67
N GLN A 98 -13.53 25.94 -2.35
CA GLN A 98 -14.58 25.51 -1.44
C GLN A 98 -14.43 26.19 -0.08
N PRO A 99 -15.55 26.52 0.59
CA PRO A 99 -15.50 27.13 1.93
C PRO A 99 -15.02 26.15 3.02
N SER A 100 -15.12 24.84 2.77
CA SER A 100 -14.70 23.82 3.73
C SER A 100 -13.18 23.68 3.75
N ARG A 101 -12.60 23.72 4.94
CA ARG A 101 -11.17 23.44 5.19
C ARG A 101 -10.80 21.94 5.15
N PHE A 102 -11.80 21.06 5.15
CA PHE A 102 -11.63 19.61 5.09
C PHE A 102 -11.44 19.13 3.64
N GLY A 103 -11.49 17.82 3.40
CA GLY A 103 -11.24 17.19 2.10
C GLY A 103 -11.89 17.93 0.91
N ASN A 104 -11.13 18.05 -0.18
CA ASN A 104 -11.55 18.76 -1.38
C ASN A 104 -12.54 17.92 -2.20
N LYS A 105 -13.68 18.51 -2.55
CA LYS A 105 -14.78 17.81 -3.25
C LYS A 105 -14.40 17.31 -4.65
N ALA A 106 -13.36 17.86 -5.27
CA ALA A 106 -12.84 17.35 -6.55
C ALA A 106 -12.41 15.87 -6.47
N TYR A 107 -12.06 15.37 -5.28
CA TYR A 107 -11.81 13.94 -5.07
C TYR A 107 -13.00 13.06 -5.49
N ARG A 108 -14.24 13.53 -5.30
CA ARG A 108 -15.43 12.77 -5.71
C ARG A 108 -15.54 12.65 -7.22
N THR A 109 -15.17 13.70 -7.95
CA THR A 109 -15.10 13.68 -9.40
C THR A 109 -14.02 12.71 -9.88
N TRP A 110 -12.85 12.73 -9.24
CA TRP A 110 -11.77 11.79 -9.52
C TRP A 110 -12.20 10.33 -9.24
N PHE A 111 -12.83 10.09 -8.08
CA PHE A 111 -13.28 8.76 -7.68
C PHE A 111 -14.39 8.23 -8.60
N SER A 112 -15.29 9.10 -9.08
CA SER A 112 -16.33 8.69 -10.03
C SER A 112 -15.77 8.18 -11.35
N LYS A 113 -14.64 8.75 -11.84
CA LYS A 113 -13.92 8.19 -13.01
C LYS A 113 -13.43 6.77 -12.71
N LEU A 114 -12.81 6.56 -11.55
CA LEU A 114 -12.37 5.23 -11.13
C LEU A 114 -13.54 4.25 -11.04
N GLU A 115 -14.67 4.65 -10.46
CA GLU A 115 -15.84 3.79 -10.30
C GLU A 115 -16.37 3.28 -11.65
N GLN A 116 -16.35 4.14 -12.68
CA GLN A 116 -16.80 3.81 -14.04
C GLN A 116 -15.80 2.93 -14.80
N GLU A 117 -14.50 3.14 -14.58
CA GLU A 117 -13.43 2.55 -15.40
C GLU A 117 -12.69 1.39 -14.73
N ALA A 118 -12.93 1.12 -13.44
CA ALA A 118 -12.15 0.13 -12.67
C ALA A 118 -12.16 -1.27 -13.31
N GLU A 119 -13.30 -1.74 -13.80
CA GLU A 119 -13.39 -3.06 -14.43
C GLU A 119 -12.59 -3.12 -15.72
N ALA A 120 -12.65 -2.08 -16.56
CA ALA A 120 -11.87 -1.99 -17.79
C ALA A 120 -10.37 -1.90 -17.51
N LEU A 121 -9.97 -1.12 -16.50
CA LEU A 121 -8.58 -1.03 -16.05
C LEU A 121 -8.04 -2.38 -15.59
N VAL A 122 -8.81 -3.13 -14.78
CA VAL A 122 -8.40 -4.45 -14.30
C VAL A 122 -8.39 -5.48 -15.42
N ALA A 123 -9.38 -5.47 -16.31
CA ALA A 123 -9.43 -6.37 -17.46
C ALA A 123 -8.21 -6.18 -18.38
N ALA A 124 -7.71 -4.95 -18.54
CA ALA A 124 -6.51 -4.66 -19.33
C ALA A 124 -5.22 -5.19 -18.69
N VAL A 125 -5.18 -5.40 -17.37
CA VAL A 125 -4.06 -6.00 -16.65
C VAL A 125 -4.09 -7.53 -16.74
N LEU A 126 -5.28 -8.12 -16.73
CA LEU A 126 -5.46 -9.56 -16.72
C LEU A 126 -5.12 -10.20 -18.08
N PRO A 127 -4.57 -11.43 -18.10
CA PRO A 127 -4.58 -12.27 -19.29
C PRO A 127 -6.01 -12.50 -19.79
N ALA A 128 -6.19 -12.67 -21.10
CA ALA A 128 -7.51 -12.75 -21.73
C ALA A 128 -8.35 -13.90 -21.16
N GLU A 129 -7.70 -15.03 -20.86
CA GLU A 129 -8.29 -16.22 -20.25
C GLU A 129 -8.79 -16.01 -18.81
N LYS A 130 -8.33 -14.95 -18.12
CA LYS A 130 -8.75 -14.59 -16.76
C LYS A 130 -9.64 -13.35 -16.70
N ALA A 131 -10.10 -12.82 -17.85
CA ALA A 131 -10.93 -11.61 -17.91
C ALA A 131 -12.22 -11.69 -17.07
N ALA A 132 -12.78 -12.90 -16.88
CA ALA A 132 -13.96 -13.12 -16.05
C ALA A 132 -13.77 -12.75 -14.56
N ALA A 133 -12.52 -12.65 -14.08
CA ALA A 133 -12.19 -12.22 -12.73
C ALA A 133 -12.29 -10.71 -12.51
N ALA A 134 -12.31 -9.91 -13.60
CA ALA A 134 -12.19 -8.46 -13.52
C ALA A 134 -13.25 -7.80 -12.64
N PRO A 135 -14.56 -8.17 -12.68
CA PRO A 135 -15.58 -7.53 -11.85
C PRO A 135 -15.33 -7.72 -10.34
N GLU A 136 -14.89 -8.92 -9.92
CA GLU A 136 -14.56 -9.21 -8.52
C GLU A 136 -13.30 -8.44 -8.08
N ILE A 137 -12.23 -8.52 -8.87
CA ILE A 137 -10.93 -7.90 -8.53
C ILE A 137 -11.03 -6.36 -8.52
N ALA A 138 -11.83 -5.78 -9.41
CA ALA A 138 -12.04 -4.33 -9.49
C ALA A 138 -12.68 -3.74 -8.23
N VAL A 139 -13.43 -4.53 -7.43
CA VAL A 139 -13.95 -4.07 -6.14
C VAL A 139 -12.81 -3.70 -5.18
N TYR A 140 -11.76 -4.52 -5.11
CA TYR A 140 -10.59 -4.23 -4.27
C TYR A 140 -9.84 -2.99 -4.74
N LEU A 141 -9.73 -2.77 -6.06
CA LEU A 141 -9.14 -1.54 -6.61
C LEU A 141 -9.94 -0.28 -6.26
N LYS A 142 -11.28 -0.35 -6.32
CA LYS A 142 -12.16 0.77 -5.93
C LYS A 142 -12.03 1.10 -4.44
N GLU A 143 -11.91 0.07 -3.59
CA GLU A 143 -11.72 0.24 -2.15
C GLU A 143 -10.28 0.65 -1.76
N ALA A 144 -9.33 0.61 -2.70
CA ALA A 144 -7.91 0.83 -2.43
C ALA A 144 -7.48 2.31 -2.31
N VAL A 145 -8.34 3.28 -2.62
CA VAL A 145 -7.91 4.67 -2.88
C VAL A 145 -8.51 5.72 -1.94
N GLY A 146 -9.30 5.30 -0.96
CA GLY A 146 -9.95 6.19 0.02
C GLY A 146 -11.47 6.26 -0.17
N ASN A 147 -12.16 6.96 0.73
CA ASN A 147 -13.63 7.03 0.72
C ASN A 147 -14.15 8.34 0.10
N PRO A 148 -15.01 8.31 -0.95
CA PRO A 148 -15.49 9.51 -1.62
C PRO A 148 -16.44 10.37 -0.76
N THR A 149 -17.17 9.77 0.16
CA THR A 149 -18.11 10.48 1.03
C THR A 149 -17.35 11.28 2.09
N ARG A 150 -16.46 10.60 2.81
CA ARG A 150 -15.66 11.17 3.90
C ARG A 150 -14.43 11.93 3.42
N ILE A 151 -13.96 11.67 2.19
CA ILE A 151 -12.73 12.21 1.61
C ILE A 151 -11.54 11.92 2.55
N ASP A 152 -11.47 10.67 3.00
CA ASP A 152 -10.43 10.15 3.88
C ASP A 152 -9.71 8.95 3.26
N TYR A 153 -8.52 8.68 3.76
CA TYR A 153 -7.68 7.54 3.38
C TYR A 153 -7.01 6.98 4.63
N GLY A 154 -6.74 5.68 4.66
CA GLY A 154 -6.00 5.04 5.76
C GLY A 154 -5.67 3.59 5.46
N THR A 155 -5.19 2.89 6.48
CA THR A 155 -4.62 1.53 6.36
C THR A 155 -5.59 0.47 5.86
N GLY A 156 -6.91 0.67 6.02
CA GLY A 156 -7.92 -0.21 5.41
C GLY A 156 -7.93 -0.14 3.88
N HIS A 157 -7.70 1.03 3.31
CA HIS A 157 -7.59 1.23 1.86
C HIS A 157 -6.25 0.70 1.34
N GLU A 158 -5.17 0.91 2.07
CA GLU A 158 -3.88 0.27 1.79
C GLU A 158 -3.99 -1.27 1.77
N ALA A 159 -4.69 -1.85 2.76
CA ALA A 159 -4.95 -3.27 2.80
C ALA A 159 -5.80 -3.77 1.63
N ALA A 160 -6.77 -2.97 1.16
CA ALA A 160 -7.52 -3.29 -0.05
C ALA A 160 -6.64 -3.31 -1.31
N PHE A 161 -5.62 -2.44 -1.41
CA PHE A 161 -4.65 -2.53 -2.51
C PHE A 161 -3.78 -3.78 -2.43
N ALA A 162 -3.34 -4.17 -1.23
CA ALA A 162 -2.63 -5.44 -1.05
C ALA A 162 -3.52 -6.65 -1.36
N ALA A 163 -4.82 -6.60 -1.02
CA ALA A 163 -5.79 -7.62 -1.40
C ALA A 163 -5.99 -7.68 -2.93
N PHE A 164 -6.06 -6.53 -3.61
CA PHE A 164 -6.09 -6.44 -5.07
C PHE A 164 -4.88 -7.16 -5.71
N LEU A 165 -3.67 -6.90 -5.24
CA LEU A 165 -2.46 -7.58 -5.71
C LEU A 165 -2.46 -9.08 -5.37
N CYS A 166 -2.96 -9.46 -4.19
CA CYS A 166 -3.12 -10.86 -3.79
C CYS A 166 -4.09 -11.59 -4.73
N CYS A 167 -5.22 -10.98 -5.09
CA CYS A 167 -6.16 -11.55 -6.06
C CYS A 167 -5.50 -11.78 -7.43
N LEU A 168 -4.69 -10.85 -7.92
CA LEU A 168 -3.93 -11.01 -9.17
C LEU A 168 -2.93 -12.18 -9.11
N CYS A 169 -2.32 -12.43 -7.94
CA CYS A 169 -1.50 -13.62 -7.72
C CYS A 169 -2.34 -14.89 -7.71
N LYS A 170 -3.50 -14.88 -7.04
CA LYS A 170 -4.40 -16.05 -6.93
C LYS A 170 -4.97 -16.49 -8.27
N VAL A 171 -5.26 -15.56 -9.18
CA VAL A 171 -5.72 -15.90 -10.55
C VAL A 171 -4.57 -16.22 -11.51
N GLY A 172 -3.31 -16.14 -11.04
CA GLY A 172 -2.11 -16.47 -11.82
C GLY A 172 -1.64 -15.37 -12.78
N ALA A 173 -2.19 -14.16 -12.69
CA ALA A 173 -1.75 -13.02 -13.51
C ALA A 173 -0.39 -12.48 -13.07
N LEU A 174 -0.15 -12.45 -11.74
CA LEU A 174 1.16 -12.20 -11.15
C LEU A 174 1.76 -13.51 -10.65
N ARG A 175 3.08 -13.67 -10.84
CA ARG A 175 3.81 -14.89 -10.46
C ARG A 175 4.80 -14.62 -9.34
N ILE A 176 5.38 -15.68 -8.79
CA ILE A 176 6.40 -15.56 -7.72
C ILE A 176 7.65 -14.81 -8.18
N SER A 177 7.98 -14.87 -9.48
CA SER A 177 9.06 -14.08 -10.08
C SER A 177 8.81 -12.57 -9.98
N ASP A 178 7.55 -12.14 -9.88
CA ASP A 178 7.18 -10.73 -9.76
C ASP A 178 7.27 -10.20 -8.32
N GLN A 179 7.56 -11.02 -7.31
CA GLN A 179 7.46 -10.63 -5.89
C GLN A 179 8.21 -9.33 -5.54
N LEU A 180 9.41 -9.13 -6.11
CA LEU A 180 10.18 -7.91 -5.91
C LEU A 180 9.55 -6.73 -6.64
N ALA A 181 9.12 -6.94 -7.89
CA ALA A 181 8.49 -5.91 -8.69
C ALA A 181 7.13 -5.45 -8.12
N ILE A 182 6.38 -6.36 -7.47
CA ILE A 182 5.14 -6.04 -6.76
C ILE A 182 5.41 -5.00 -5.68
N VAL A 183 6.45 -5.17 -4.85
CA VAL A 183 6.74 -4.22 -3.77
C VAL A 183 7.52 -3.00 -4.25
N PHE A 184 8.67 -3.22 -4.88
CA PHE A 184 9.61 -2.15 -5.23
C PHE A 184 9.16 -1.29 -6.40
N LYS A 185 8.27 -1.81 -7.27
CA LYS A 185 7.77 -1.07 -8.44
C LYS A 185 6.30 -0.71 -8.29
N VAL A 186 5.40 -1.70 -8.21
CA VAL A 186 3.95 -1.46 -8.22
C VAL A 186 3.48 -0.78 -6.94
N PHE A 187 3.81 -1.34 -5.77
CA PHE A 187 3.39 -0.78 -4.48
C PHE A 187 4.07 0.57 -4.22
N ASN A 188 5.36 0.71 -4.54
CA ASN A 188 6.06 1.99 -4.47
C ASN A 188 5.39 3.07 -5.35
N ARG A 189 5.01 2.73 -6.59
CA ARG A 189 4.26 3.63 -7.48
C ARG A 189 2.88 3.97 -6.90
N TYR A 190 2.17 2.99 -6.33
CA TYR A 190 0.90 3.21 -5.65
C TYR A 190 1.02 4.23 -4.52
N LEU A 191 2.03 4.11 -3.65
CA LEU A 191 2.27 5.07 -2.56
C LEU A 191 2.46 6.50 -3.09
N GLN A 192 3.17 6.67 -4.21
CA GLN A 192 3.32 7.98 -4.84
C GLN A 192 1.98 8.57 -5.30
N VAL A 193 1.12 7.76 -5.94
CA VAL A 193 -0.23 8.19 -6.33
C VAL A 193 -1.06 8.55 -5.10
N MET A 194 -1.03 7.73 -4.05
CA MET A 194 -1.78 7.98 -2.82
C MET A 194 -1.31 9.25 -2.11
N ARG A 195 -0.01 9.48 -2.01
CA ARG A 195 0.56 10.72 -1.44
C ARG A 195 0.11 11.95 -2.24
N LYS A 196 0.04 11.85 -3.56
CA LYS A 196 -0.48 12.92 -4.42
C LYS A 196 -1.97 13.16 -4.18
N LEU A 197 -2.80 12.12 -4.12
CA LEU A 197 -4.22 12.25 -3.76
C LEU A 197 -4.40 12.94 -2.40
N GLN A 198 -3.67 12.48 -1.38
CA GLN A 198 -3.71 13.02 -0.03
C GLN A 198 -3.37 14.51 0.00
N GLN A 199 -2.33 14.93 -0.72
CA GLN A 199 -1.92 16.33 -0.79
C GLN A 199 -2.86 17.18 -1.66
N THR A 200 -3.15 16.74 -2.88
CA THR A 200 -3.98 17.48 -3.85
C THR A 200 -5.39 17.70 -3.33
N TYR A 201 -6.02 16.65 -2.77
CA TYR A 201 -7.39 16.73 -2.29
C TYR A 201 -7.51 16.91 -0.78
N ARG A 202 -6.40 17.16 -0.06
CA ARG A 202 -6.39 17.41 1.38
C ARG A 202 -7.15 16.32 2.16
N MET A 203 -6.93 15.07 1.79
CA MET A 203 -7.65 13.94 2.37
C MET A 203 -7.36 13.81 3.86
N GLU A 204 -8.37 13.43 4.63
CA GLU A 204 -8.23 13.23 6.07
C GLU A 204 -7.70 11.81 6.38
N PRO A 205 -6.93 11.64 7.47
CA PRO A 205 -6.59 10.31 7.97
C PRO A 205 -7.84 9.55 8.41
N ALA A 206 -8.05 8.36 7.86
CA ALA A 206 -9.12 7.47 8.27
C ALA A 206 -8.70 6.69 9.52
N GLY A 207 -9.51 6.73 10.57
CA GLY A 207 -9.27 6.05 11.84
C GLY A 207 -8.67 6.95 12.92
N SER A 208 -8.52 6.41 14.14
CA SER A 208 -8.28 7.18 15.36
C SER A 208 -6.90 6.91 15.97
N GLN A 209 -5.82 6.97 15.19
CA GLN A 209 -4.48 6.76 15.76
C GLN A 209 -3.81 8.05 16.22
N GLY A 210 -4.08 9.20 15.60
CA GLY A 210 -3.50 10.49 16.01
C GLY A 210 -1.98 10.38 16.21
N VAL A 211 -1.50 10.84 17.38
CA VAL A 211 -0.07 10.75 17.76
C VAL A 211 0.46 9.35 18.05
N TRP A 212 -0.41 8.34 18.09
CA TRP A 212 -0.07 6.95 18.39
C TRP A 212 0.17 6.08 17.15
N GLY A 213 -0.11 6.62 15.95
CA GLY A 213 0.18 5.95 14.68
C GLY A 213 1.61 6.20 14.20
N LEU A 214 2.20 5.18 13.56
CA LEU A 214 3.50 5.28 12.89
C LEU A 214 3.47 6.32 11.76
N ASP A 215 2.40 6.26 10.96
CA ASP A 215 2.05 7.20 9.92
C ASP A 215 0.54 7.45 9.96
N ASP A 216 0.11 8.58 9.40
CA ASP A 216 -1.30 8.97 9.39
C ASP A 216 -2.12 8.12 8.38
N PHE A 217 -1.46 7.53 7.38
CA PHE A 217 -2.13 6.90 6.24
C PHE A 217 -1.70 5.44 5.98
N GLN A 218 -0.42 5.12 6.14
CA GLN A 218 0.20 3.88 5.66
C GLN A 218 0.72 2.98 6.79
N PHE A 219 0.83 1.68 6.54
CA PHE A 219 1.43 0.72 7.46
C PHE A 219 2.33 -0.30 6.76
N LEU A 220 1.86 -0.91 5.67
CA LEU A 220 2.61 -1.91 4.90
C LEU A 220 4.02 -1.46 4.42
N PRO A 221 4.28 -0.21 3.98
CA PRO A 221 5.62 0.18 3.58
C PRO A 221 6.62 0.18 4.73
N PHE A 222 6.16 0.26 5.98
CA PHE A 222 7.06 0.13 7.14
C PHE A 222 7.39 -1.32 7.45
N ILE A 223 6.49 -2.26 7.17
CA ILE A 223 6.76 -3.70 7.29
C ILE A 223 7.78 -4.11 6.20
N TRP A 224 7.43 -3.92 4.93
CA TRP A 224 8.31 -4.32 3.84
C TRP A 224 9.59 -3.49 3.80
N GLY A 225 9.50 -2.20 4.13
CA GLY A 225 10.64 -1.32 4.20
C GLY A 225 11.61 -1.66 5.33
N SER A 226 11.14 -2.16 6.49
CA SER A 226 12.06 -2.60 7.55
C SER A 226 12.77 -3.90 7.18
N SER A 227 12.10 -4.80 6.45
CA SER A 227 12.72 -6.01 5.93
C SER A 227 13.93 -5.74 5.01
N GLN A 228 13.92 -4.63 4.27
CA GLN A 228 15.07 -4.18 3.46
C GLN A 228 16.34 -3.91 4.30
N PHE A 229 16.20 -3.65 5.61
CA PHE A 229 17.30 -3.35 6.52
C PHE A 229 17.79 -4.55 7.33
N VAL A 230 17.21 -5.74 7.15
CA VAL A 230 17.73 -6.94 7.81
C VAL A 230 19.17 -7.18 7.34
N ASP A 231 20.07 -7.37 8.31
CA ASP A 231 21.51 -7.52 8.11
C ASP A 231 22.20 -6.33 7.41
N HIS A 232 21.61 -5.12 7.47
CA HIS A 232 22.23 -3.93 6.90
C HIS A 232 23.56 -3.62 7.60
N PRO A 233 24.66 -3.38 6.86
CA PRO A 233 26.00 -3.29 7.45
C PRO A 233 26.28 -2.05 8.31
N THR A 234 25.40 -1.05 8.30
CA THR A 234 25.71 0.30 8.82
C THR A 234 24.48 1.03 9.34
N LEU A 235 23.35 0.95 8.63
CA LEU A 235 22.11 1.57 9.04
C LEU A 235 21.37 0.69 10.04
N GLU A 236 20.79 1.35 11.03
CA GLU A 236 20.10 0.78 12.18
C GLU A 236 18.88 1.66 12.44
N PRO A 237 17.85 1.18 13.14
CA PRO A 237 16.61 1.94 13.34
C PRO A 237 16.81 3.33 13.97
N ARG A 238 17.83 3.50 14.83
CA ARG A 238 18.19 4.81 15.41
C ARG A 238 18.64 5.85 14.38
N HIS A 239 19.06 5.42 13.18
CA HIS A 239 19.48 6.31 12.11
C HIS A 239 18.28 6.84 11.30
N PHE A 240 17.10 6.22 11.39
CA PHE A 240 15.94 6.60 10.57
C PHE A 240 15.32 7.93 10.99
N ILE A 241 15.74 8.51 12.12
CA ILE A 241 15.35 9.84 12.56
C ILE A 241 16.34 10.93 12.16
N ASP A 242 17.53 10.56 11.67
CA ASP A 242 18.51 11.53 11.16
C ASP A 242 18.08 11.98 9.76
N GLU A 243 17.67 13.25 9.64
CA GLU A 243 17.22 13.83 8.36
C GLU A 243 18.30 13.71 7.27
N ARG A 244 19.59 13.74 7.61
CA ARG A 244 20.67 13.57 6.63
C ARG A 244 20.66 12.17 6.05
N VAL A 245 20.62 11.14 6.92
CA VAL A 245 20.55 9.73 6.50
C VAL A 245 19.33 9.49 5.63
N VAL A 246 18.18 10.01 6.04
CA VAL A 246 16.93 9.89 5.28
C VAL A 246 17.08 10.53 3.89
N ASN A 247 17.58 11.76 3.79
CA ASN A 247 17.71 12.47 2.52
C ASN A 247 18.76 11.85 1.59
N GLU A 248 19.81 11.23 2.12
CA GLU A 248 20.86 10.59 1.32
C GLU A 248 20.44 9.20 0.81
N GLN A 249 19.61 8.46 1.56
CA GLN A 249 19.38 7.02 1.31
C GLN A 249 17.93 6.69 0.92
N HIS A 250 16.98 7.63 0.96
CA HIS A 250 15.56 7.30 0.73
C HIS A 250 15.25 6.67 -0.65
N GLN A 251 16.08 6.90 -1.66
CA GLN A 251 15.87 6.35 -3.00
C GLN A 251 16.03 4.83 -3.04
N ASP A 252 16.79 4.25 -2.11
CA ASP A 252 17.05 2.83 -2.01
C ASP A 252 16.10 2.09 -1.06
N TYR A 253 15.40 2.81 -0.16
CA TYR A 253 14.64 2.20 0.94
C TYR A 253 13.24 2.82 1.13
N ILE A 254 12.20 1.99 0.98
CA ILE A 254 10.78 2.40 1.09
C ILE A 254 10.51 3.02 2.47
N PHE A 255 11.08 2.43 3.52
CA PHE A 255 10.93 2.94 4.89
C PHE A 255 11.40 4.39 4.99
N LEU A 256 12.60 4.68 4.48
CA LEU A 256 13.19 6.02 4.56
C LEU A 256 12.42 7.01 3.68
N ASP A 257 11.91 6.60 2.52
CA ASP A 257 11.08 7.48 1.69
C ASP A 257 9.75 7.83 2.36
N CYS A 258 9.14 6.90 3.12
CA CYS A 258 7.99 7.21 3.98
C CYS A 258 8.35 8.22 5.09
N ILE A 259 9.50 8.03 5.76
CA ILE A 259 9.95 9.00 6.78
C ILE A 259 10.22 10.38 6.17
N ARG A 260 10.84 10.44 4.99
CA ARG A 260 11.07 11.69 4.25
C ARG A 260 9.75 12.41 4.00
N PHE A 261 8.75 11.69 3.49
CA PHE A 261 7.42 12.27 3.24
C PHE A 261 6.76 12.81 4.52
N ILE A 262 6.83 12.06 5.62
CA ILE A 262 6.33 12.52 6.93
C ILE A 262 7.01 13.83 7.35
N ASN A 263 8.34 13.91 7.19
CA ASN A 263 9.10 15.10 7.54
C ASN A 263 8.71 16.31 6.67
N GLU A 264 8.48 16.12 5.37
CA GLU A 264 8.03 17.16 4.44
C GLU A 264 6.63 17.70 4.79
N VAL A 265 5.66 16.83 5.01
CA VAL A 265 4.28 17.22 5.38
C VAL A 265 4.25 17.94 6.73
N ARG A 266 5.10 17.54 7.68
CA ARG A 266 5.21 18.24 8.97
C ARG A 266 5.82 19.63 8.81
N LYS A 267 6.83 19.80 7.96
CA LYS A 267 7.43 21.11 7.68
C LYS A 267 6.41 22.06 7.02
N SER A 268 5.61 21.58 6.06
CA SER A 268 4.59 22.40 5.39
C SER A 268 3.43 22.81 6.30
N ARG A 269 3.14 22.05 7.36
CA ARG A 269 2.10 22.36 8.36
C ARG A 269 2.56 23.33 9.47
N ARG A 270 3.85 23.67 9.60
CA ARG A 270 4.32 24.62 10.65
C ARG A 270 3.98 26.06 10.28
N PRO A 271 3.32 26.85 11.16
CA PRO A 271 3.08 28.26 10.92
C PRO A 271 4.41 29.06 10.86
N VAL A 272 4.52 29.99 9.91
CA VAL A 272 5.72 30.83 9.66
C VAL A 272 6.21 31.58 10.92
N HIS A 273 5.32 31.84 11.89
CA HIS A 273 5.64 32.57 13.12
C HIS A 273 6.31 31.72 14.23
N GLN A 274 6.42 30.40 14.07
CA GLN A 274 7.11 29.52 15.02
C GLN A 274 8.59 29.25 14.68
N ASN A 275 9.15 29.96 13.69
CA ASN A 275 10.56 29.86 13.30
C ASN A 275 11.54 30.51 14.30
N ARG A 276 11.07 31.13 15.39
CA ARG A 276 11.94 31.63 16.45
C ARG A 276 11.51 31.10 17.82
N SER A 277 12.43 30.32 18.40
CA SER A 277 12.60 30.09 19.84
C SER A 277 11.37 29.60 20.63
N ASN A 278 11.10 28.30 20.57
CA ASN A 278 10.80 27.47 21.76
C ASN A 278 10.65 25.98 21.36
N PRO A 279 11.24 25.03 22.11
CA PRO A 279 11.00 23.61 21.89
C PRO A 279 9.58 23.25 22.36
N THR A 280 8.62 23.33 21.46
CA THR A 280 7.22 22.88 21.67
C THR A 280 7.11 21.36 21.39
N PRO A 281 6.03 20.67 21.81
CA PRO A 281 5.99 19.26 22.30
C PRO A 281 6.25 18.15 21.26
N THR A 282 6.82 18.50 20.12
CA THR A 282 7.34 17.58 19.11
C THR A 282 8.33 16.54 19.66
N THR A 283 9.06 16.82 20.74
CA THR A 283 10.00 15.88 21.39
C THR A 283 9.32 14.60 21.88
N HIS A 284 8.07 14.68 22.35
CA HIS A 284 7.32 13.49 22.76
C HIS A 284 6.84 12.66 21.57
N ILE A 285 6.43 13.30 20.47
CA ILE A 285 6.01 12.63 19.23
C ILE A 285 7.19 11.91 18.59
N TYR A 286 8.39 12.53 18.60
CA TYR A 286 9.63 11.86 18.21
C TYR A 286 9.90 10.65 19.09
N SER A 287 9.83 10.76 20.42
CA SER A 287 10.05 9.63 21.34
C SER A 287 9.12 8.44 21.08
N TYR A 288 7.83 8.68 20.83
CA TYR A 288 6.87 7.61 20.55
C TYR A 288 7.01 7.01 19.15
N ARG A 289 7.15 7.82 18.10
CA ARG A 289 7.40 7.30 16.74
C ARG A 289 8.75 6.61 16.64
N THR A 290 9.79 7.09 17.32
CA THR A 290 11.07 6.37 17.44
C THR A 290 10.88 5.03 18.13
N ARG A 291 10.04 4.92 19.17
CA ARG A 291 9.70 3.63 19.78
C ARG A 291 8.96 2.70 18.82
N ILE A 292 8.01 3.21 18.03
CA ILE A 292 7.28 2.39 17.04
C ILE A 292 8.19 1.99 15.87
N ILE A 293 9.01 2.91 15.35
CA ILE A 293 10.06 2.62 14.36
C ILE A 293 10.96 1.51 14.87
N ASN A 294 11.47 1.62 16.10
CA ASN A 294 12.32 0.61 16.73
C ASN A 294 11.60 -0.72 17.01
N SER A 295 10.28 -0.72 17.15
CA SER A 295 9.46 -1.94 17.34
C SER A 295 9.13 -2.63 16.02
N VAL A 296 8.83 -1.86 14.96
CA VAL A 296 8.53 -2.40 13.62
C VAL A 296 9.79 -2.96 12.97
N SER A 297 10.95 -2.35 13.23
CA SER A 297 12.24 -2.86 12.78
C SER A 297 12.78 -4.07 13.55
N ARG A 298 12.03 -4.62 14.50
CA ARG A 298 12.35 -5.88 15.20
C ARG A 298 11.58 -7.09 14.66
N PHE A 299 10.65 -6.87 13.73
CA PHE A 299 9.99 -7.91 12.93
C PHE A 299 10.72 -8.08 11.61
#